data_AF-A0A367QGA4-F1
#
_entry.id   AF-A0A367QGA4-F1
#
_cell.length_a   1.000
_cell.length_b   1.000
_cell.length_c   1.000
_cell.angle_alpha   90.00
_cell.angle_beta   90.00
_cell.angle_gamma   90.00
#
_symmetry.space_group_name_H-M   'P 1'
#
loop_
_entity.id
_entity.type
_entity.pdbx_description
1 polymer ?
#
loop_
_entity_poly.entity_id
_entity_poly.type
_entity_poly.pdbx_seq_one_letter_code
_entity_poly.pdbx_strand_id
1 'polypeptide(L)'
;MLTTPERDENPVWLVIIRLLRWHKPEGRLILMIPALWAVFLAAAGKPPLPLVGVIVLGTLATSAAGCVVNDLWDKDIDPEVERTRDRPLASRALSVKVGIVVAIVAMACAAVLAFYLNPLSFWLSVAAVPVILLYPGAKRVFPIPQLVLSIAWGFAVLISWSAVTQTISQPTWLLWGATILWTLGFDTVYAMSDKEDDRRIGVNSSALFFGDYAPVAIGIFFAGTILLLAWLGIIINLQLPFWISLALASIGWIWQSLRLREQNLPNPAYGEMFRQNVWIGFILLAGMIVSSLYS
;
A
#
# COMPACT_ATOMS: atom_id res chain seq x y z
N MET A 1 0.29 31.29 26.68
CA MET A 1 -1.07 30.76 26.84
C MET A 1 -1.35 29.87 25.64
N LEU A 2 -1.39 28.56 25.83
CA LEU A 2 -1.73 27.62 24.77
C LEU A 2 -3.23 27.73 24.51
N THR A 3 -3.60 28.11 23.30
CA THR A 3 -4.98 28.20 22.84
C THR A 3 -5.60 26.80 22.88
N THR A 4 -6.76 26.70 23.53
CA THR A 4 -7.64 25.53 23.49
C THR A 4 -7.86 25.13 22.03
N PRO A 5 -7.79 23.84 21.65
CA PRO A 5 -8.08 23.45 20.28
C PRO A 5 -9.51 23.88 19.95
N GLU A 6 -9.69 24.68 18.88
CA GLU A 6 -11.01 24.93 18.33
C GLU A 6 -11.70 23.59 18.11
N ARG A 7 -12.91 23.46 18.66
CA ARG A 7 -13.76 22.29 18.42
C ARG A 7 -13.95 22.21 16.91
N ASP A 8 -13.44 21.15 16.30
CA ASP A 8 -13.63 20.86 14.89
C ASP A 8 -15.14 20.94 14.57
N GLU A 9 -15.56 21.99 13.85
CA GLU A 9 -16.98 22.28 13.53
C GLU A 9 -17.59 21.22 12.61
N ASN A 10 -16.75 20.32 12.09
CA ASN A 10 -17.19 19.24 11.22
C ASN A 10 -18.02 18.19 11.99
N PRO A 11 -19.13 17.71 11.40
CA PRO A 11 -19.89 16.62 11.99
C PRO A 11 -19.03 15.35 12.11
N VAL A 12 -19.24 14.59 13.19
CA VAL A 12 -18.41 13.43 13.59
C VAL A 12 -18.18 12.44 12.45
N TRP A 13 -19.18 12.18 11.61
CA TRP A 13 -19.06 11.25 10.48
C TRP A 13 -18.04 11.72 9.41
N LEU A 14 -17.89 13.04 9.18
CA LEU A 14 -16.86 13.58 8.29
C LEU A 14 -15.46 13.41 8.90
N VAL A 15 -15.34 13.55 10.22
CA VAL A 15 -14.09 13.31 10.93
C VAL A 15 -13.70 11.82 10.87
N ILE A 16 -14.68 10.91 10.95
CA ILE A 16 -14.47 9.46 10.75
C ILE A 16 -14.02 9.17 9.31
N ILE A 17 -14.64 9.78 8.29
CA ILE A 17 -14.18 9.64 6.89
C ILE A 17 -12.72 10.09 6.73
N ARG A 18 -12.30 11.13 7.44
CA ARG A 18 -10.89 11.55 7.48
C ARG A 18 -10.00 10.52 8.15
N LEU A 19 -10.42 9.95 9.29
CA LEU A 19 -9.71 8.89 10.00
C LEU A 19 -9.50 7.64 9.13
N LEU A 20 -10.53 7.26 8.37
CA LEU A 20 -10.46 6.14 7.43
C LEU A 20 -9.64 6.45 6.16
N ARG A 21 -9.15 7.70 6.02
CA ARG A 21 -8.48 8.24 4.83
C ARG A 21 -9.35 8.19 3.57
N TRP A 22 -10.67 8.18 3.73
CA TRP A 22 -11.60 8.03 2.61
C TRP A 22 -11.78 9.29 1.75
N HIS A 23 -11.18 10.40 2.15
CA HIS A 23 -11.08 11.64 1.38
C HIS A 23 -9.86 11.66 0.43
N LYS A 24 -8.86 10.78 0.64
CA LYS A 24 -7.63 10.68 -0.18
C LYS A 24 -7.50 9.26 -0.73
N PRO A 25 -8.02 8.98 -1.94
CA PRO A 25 -8.17 7.62 -2.42
C PRO A 25 -6.86 6.89 -2.74
N GLU A 26 -5.76 7.59 -2.91
CA GLU A 26 -4.56 7.08 -3.56
C GLU A 26 -3.93 5.93 -2.76
N GLY A 27 -3.81 6.07 -1.44
CA GLY A 27 -3.22 5.05 -0.57
C GLY A 27 -4.02 3.74 -0.51
N ARG A 28 -5.36 3.80 -0.58
CA ARG A 28 -6.19 2.58 -0.61
C ARG A 28 -6.26 1.95 -2.00
N LEU A 29 -6.22 2.76 -3.06
CA LEU A 29 -6.17 2.27 -4.42
C LEU A 29 -4.87 1.53 -4.68
N ILE A 30 -3.72 2.09 -4.28
CA ILE A 30 -2.42 1.45 -4.52
C ILE A 30 -2.24 0.14 -3.74
N LEU A 31 -2.83 0.00 -2.55
CA LEU A 31 -2.89 -1.27 -1.81
C LEU A 31 -3.77 -2.32 -2.52
N MET A 32 -4.84 -1.88 -3.18
CA MET A 32 -5.79 -2.77 -3.87
C MET A 32 -5.25 -3.31 -5.20
N ILE A 33 -4.37 -2.56 -5.86
CA ILE A 33 -3.83 -2.93 -7.18
C ILE A 33 -3.15 -4.30 -7.18
N PRO A 34 -2.24 -4.65 -6.26
CA PRO A 34 -1.64 -5.99 -6.20
C PRO A 34 -2.65 -7.13 -5.99
N ALA A 35 -3.71 -6.86 -5.21
CA ALA A 35 -4.81 -7.82 -5.01
C ALA A 35 -5.54 -8.10 -6.33
N LEU A 36 -5.79 -7.04 -7.11
CA LEU A 36 -6.41 -7.14 -8.43
C LEU A 36 -5.47 -7.82 -9.44
N TRP A 37 -4.18 -7.48 -9.46
CA TRP A 37 -3.20 -8.19 -10.29
C TRP A 37 -3.25 -9.69 -10.02
N ALA A 38 -3.23 -10.07 -8.74
CA ALA A 38 -3.22 -11.46 -8.32
C ALA A 38 -4.49 -12.21 -8.72
N VAL A 39 -5.68 -11.67 -8.44
CA VAL A 39 -6.93 -12.38 -8.76
C VAL A 39 -7.16 -12.51 -10.28
N PHE A 40 -6.85 -11.47 -11.05
CA PHE A 40 -7.05 -11.51 -12.50
C PHE A 40 -6.04 -12.43 -13.19
N LEU A 41 -4.76 -12.40 -12.79
CA LEU A 41 -3.76 -13.32 -13.33
C LEU A 41 -4.06 -14.77 -12.94
N ALA A 42 -4.41 -15.02 -11.68
CA ALA A 42 -4.73 -16.36 -11.19
C ALA A 42 -5.98 -16.94 -11.86
N ALA A 43 -6.94 -16.10 -12.27
CA ALA A 43 -8.17 -16.50 -12.93
C ALA A 43 -8.11 -16.39 -14.47
N ALA A 44 -6.92 -16.27 -15.06
CA ALA A 44 -6.74 -16.10 -16.51
C ALA A 44 -7.66 -15.01 -17.10
N GLY A 45 -7.69 -13.85 -16.43
CA GLY A 45 -8.47 -12.68 -16.84
C GLY A 45 -9.97 -12.74 -16.53
N LYS A 46 -10.50 -13.87 -16.02
CA LYS A 46 -11.95 -14.08 -15.81
C LYS A 46 -12.29 -14.50 -14.37
N PRO A 47 -11.94 -13.70 -13.34
CA PRO A 47 -12.32 -14.03 -11.98
C PRO A 47 -13.85 -13.94 -11.78
N PRO A 48 -14.44 -14.79 -10.92
CA PRO A 48 -15.84 -14.66 -10.54
C PRO A 48 -16.13 -13.27 -9.96
N LEU A 49 -17.15 -12.58 -10.45
CA LEU A 49 -17.49 -11.22 -10.01
C LEU A 49 -17.70 -11.09 -8.48
N PRO A 50 -18.36 -12.04 -7.80
CA PRO A 50 -18.48 -11.97 -6.34
C PRO A 50 -17.12 -11.99 -5.63
N LEU A 51 -16.14 -12.76 -6.14
CA LEU A 51 -14.79 -12.79 -5.58
C LEU A 51 -14.07 -11.45 -5.77
N VAL A 52 -14.22 -10.82 -6.94
CA VAL A 52 -13.68 -9.46 -7.16
C VAL A 52 -14.29 -8.48 -6.17
N GLY A 53 -15.61 -8.55 -5.94
CA GLY A 53 -16.30 -7.74 -4.93
C GLY A 53 -15.75 -7.96 -3.52
N VAL A 54 -15.53 -9.21 -3.13
CA VAL A 54 -14.93 -9.57 -1.83
C VAL A 54 -13.51 -9.01 -1.69
N ILE A 55 -12.69 -9.10 -2.73
CA ILE A 55 -11.31 -8.56 -2.71
C ILE A 55 -11.32 -7.04 -2.61
N VAL A 56 -12.13 -6.34 -3.41
CA VAL A 56 -12.24 -4.88 -3.38
C VAL A 56 -12.72 -4.41 -2.01
N LEU A 57 -13.84 -4.93 -1.52
CA LEU A 57 -14.41 -4.54 -0.22
C LEU A 57 -13.50 -4.94 0.94
N GLY A 58 -12.89 -6.12 0.86
CA GLY A 58 -11.96 -6.63 1.87
C GLY A 58 -10.71 -5.76 1.97
N THR A 59 -10.17 -5.31 0.83
CA THR A 59 -9.02 -4.40 0.81
C THR A 59 -9.39 -3.03 1.37
N LEU A 60 -10.58 -2.49 1.04
CA LEU A 60 -11.06 -1.23 1.60
C LEU A 60 -11.25 -1.31 3.12
N ALA A 61 -11.85 -2.39 3.63
CA ALA A 61 -12.06 -2.61 5.06
C ALA A 61 -10.73 -2.79 5.81
N THR A 62 -9.80 -3.58 5.25
CA THR A 62 -8.48 -3.82 5.87
C THR A 62 -7.60 -2.57 5.82
N SER A 63 -7.66 -1.80 4.72
CA SER A 63 -6.99 -0.50 4.61
C SER A 63 -7.51 0.48 5.66
N ALA A 64 -8.84 0.56 5.83
CA ALA A 64 -9.49 1.36 6.86
C ALA A 64 -8.99 1.00 8.26
N ALA A 65 -8.97 -0.29 8.60
CA ALA A 65 -8.44 -0.77 9.88
C ALA A 65 -6.95 -0.42 10.05
N GLY A 66 -6.12 -0.67 9.04
CA GLY A 66 -4.69 -0.36 9.07
C GLY A 66 -4.41 1.15 9.26
N CYS A 67 -5.18 2.02 8.61
CA CYS A 67 -5.07 3.47 8.80
C CYS A 67 -5.39 3.88 10.23
N VAL A 68 -6.49 3.36 10.79
CA VAL A 68 -6.90 3.69 12.17
C VAL A 68 -5.89 3.16 13.18
N VAL A 69 -5.39 1.93 12.99
CA VAL A 69 -4.35 1.34 13.85
C VAL A 69 -3.07 2.17 13.78
N ASN A 70 -2.63 2.58 12.59
CA ASN A 70 -1.47 3.47 12.47
C ASN A 70 -1.67 4.77 13.26
N ASP A 71 -2.80 5.45 13.08
CA ASP A 71 -3.10 6.70 13.78
C ASP A 71 -3.24 6.49 15.31
N LEU A 72 -3.69 5.31 15.77
CA LEU A 72 -3.71 4.96 17.20
C LEU A 72 -2.30 4.80 17.77
N TRP A 73 -1.39 4.18 17.02
CA TRP A 73 0.02 3.99 17.39
C TRP A 73 0.81 5.30 17.35
N ASP A 74 0.49 6.17 16.39
CA ASP A 74 1.23 7.39 16.09
C ASP A 74 0.59 8.63 16.73
N LYS A 75 -0.51 8.51 17.50
CA LYS A 75 -1.28 9.65 18.06
C LYS A 75 -0.46 10.70 18.83
N ASP A 76 0.68 10.31 19.40
CA ASP A 76 1.56 11.18 20.18
C ASP A 76 2.79 11.64 19.37
N ILE A 77 3.03 11.06 18.18
CA ILE A 77 4.11 11.41 17.24
C ILE A 77 3.58 12.29 16.10
N ASP A 78 2.40 11.94 15.57
CA ASP A 78 1.74 12.63 14.46
C ASP A 78 1.59 14.16 14.67
N PRO A 79 1.38 14.71 15.90
CA PRO A 79 1.38 16.15 16.14
C PRO A 79 2.71 16.87 15.81
N GLU A 80 3.81 16.14 15.83
CA GLU A 80 5.18 16.65 15.62
C GLU A 80 5.63 16.56 14.16
N VAL A 81 4.75 16.18 13.23
CA VAL A 81 5.05 16.03 11.79
C VAL A 81 4.06 16.87 11.00
N GLU A 82 4.55 17.76 10.13
CA GLU A 82 3.74 18.80 9.48
C GLU A 82 2.54 18.20 8.72
N ARG A 83 2.78 17.12 7.99
CA ARG A 83 1.77 16.44 7.16
C ARG A 83 0.68 15.73 7.97
N THR A 84 0.97 15.32 9.21
CA THR A 84 0.10 14.42 9.99
C THR A 84 -0.48 15.05 11.24
N ARG A 85 -0.05 16.27 11.58
CA ARG A 85 -0.49 17.00 12.78
C ARG A 85 -2.02 17.13 12.89
N ASP A 86 -2.69 17.29 11.75
CA ASP A 86 -4.14 17.51 11.70
C ASP A 86 -4.96 16.20 11.63
N ARG A 87 -4.32 15.03 11.77
CA ARG A 87 -5.04 13.75 11.79
C ARG A 87 -6.02 13.69 12.97
N PRO A 88 -7.21 13.08 12.81
CA PRO A 88 -8.27 13.15 13.83
C PRO A 88 -7.91 12.69 15.24
N LEU A 89 -7.04 11.68 15.38
CA LEU A 89 -6.59 11.19 16.69
C LEU A 89 -5.44 12.03 17.27
N ALA A 90 -4.59 12.59 16.40
CA ALA A 90 -3.46 13.44 16.76
C ALA A 90 -3.95 14.81 17.25
N SER A 91 -4.86 15.45 16.49
CA SER A 91 -5.49 16.73 16.84
C SER A 91 -6.54 16.63 17.96
N ARG A 92 -6.80 15.41 18.46
CA ARG A 92 -7.83 15.10 19.46
C ARG A 92 -9.26 15.44 19.02
N ALA A 93 -9.50 15.62 17.73
CA ALA A 93 -10.84 15.76 17.15
C ALA A 93 -11.71 14.50 17.36
N LEU A 94 -11.08 13.32 17.46
CA LEU A 94 -11.72 12.07 17.89
C LEU A 94 -11.01 11.50 19.11
N SER A 95 -11.79 10.89 20.01
CA SER A 95 -11.24 10.15 21.13
C SER A 95 -10.60 8.83 20.68
N VAL A 96 -9.60 8.36 21.44
CA VAL A 96 -8.96 7.05 21.24
C VAL A 96 -10.00 5.92 21.26
N LYS A 97 -11.03 6.02 22.11
CA LYS A 97 -12.13 5.03 22.17
C LYS A 97 -12.88 4.93 20.85
N VAL A 98 -13.17 6.07 20.19
CA VAL A 98 -13.81 6.08 18.87
C VAL A 98 -12.89 5.41 17.84
N GLY A 99 -11.60 5.73 17.85
CA GLY A 99 -10.62 5.06 16.98
C GLY A 99 -10.63 3.54 17.14
N ILE A 100 -10.58 3.03 18.38
CA ILE A 100 -10.63 1.59 18.65
C ILE A 100 -11.93 0.95 18.12
N VAL A 101 -13.09 1.57 18.37
CA VAL A 101 -14.37 1.06 17.86
C VAL A 101 -14.39 1.02 16.34
N VAL A 102 -13.91 2.08 15.67
CA VAL A 102 -13.84 2.12 14.20
C VAL A 102 -12.91 1.02 13.66
N ALA A 103 -11.75 0.79 14.29
CA ALA A 103 -10.85 -0.29 13.92
C ALA A 103 -11.50 -1.67 14.08
N ILE A 104 -12.21 -1.92 15.19
CA ILE A 104 -12.93 -3.17 15.44
C ILE A 104 -14.01 -3.40 14.38
N VAL A 105 -14.80 -2.37 14.05
CA VAL A 105 -15.85 -2.48 13.02
C VAL A 105 -15.24 -2.77 11.64
N ALA A 106 -14.16 -2.06 11.26
CA ALA A 106 -13.47 -2.30 10.00
C ALA A 106 -12.90 -3.73 9.92
N MET A 107 -12.29 -4.22 11.00
CA MET A 107 -11.79 -5.60 11.10
C MET A 107 -12.92 -6.63 11.07
N ALA A 108 -14.06 -6.37 11.72
CA ALA A 108 -15.23 -7.25 11.69
C ALA A 108 -15.80 -7.36 10.27
N CYS A 109 -15.90 -6.26 9.53
CA CYS A 109 -16.29 -6.26 8.12
C CYS A 109 -15.32 -7.09 7.27
N ALA A 110 -14.01 -6.90 7.46
CA ALA A 110 -12.99 -7.71 6.77
C ALA A 110 -13.10 -9.21 7.12
N ALA A 111 -13.37 -9.55 8.38
CA ALA A 111 -13.55 -10.93 8.82
C ALA A 111 -14.79 -11.59 8.20
N VAL A 112 -15.92 -10.86 8.12
CA VAL A 112 -17.14 -11.35 7.45
C VAL A 112 -16.86 -11.69 5.98
N LEU A 113 -16.13 -10.82 5.28
CA LEU A 113 -15.73 -11.06 3.89
C LEU A 113 -14.75 -12.23 3.76
N ALA A 114 -13.84 -12.41 4.73
CA ALA A 114 -12.88 -13.50 4.72
C ALA A 114 -13.55 -14.90 4.77
N PHE A 115 -14.74 -15.03 5.38
CA PHE A 115 -15.49 -16.30 5.38
C PHE A 115 -15.97 -16.75 4.00
N TYR A 116 -16.01 -15.84 3.01
CA TYR A 116 -16.27 -16.21 1.62
C TYR A 116 -15.08 -16.95 0.96
N LEU A 117 -13.88 -16.78 1.50
CA LEU A 117 -12.66 -17.32 0.92
C LEU A 117 -12.48 -18.80 1.26
N ASN A 118 -11.68 -19.50 0.44
CA ASN A 118 -11.28 -20.87 0.76
C ASN A 118 -10.37 -20.92 2.01
N PRO A 119 -10.17 -22.10 2.63
CA PRO A 119 -9.42 -22.22 3.88
C PRO A 119 -8.01 -21.62 3.84
N LEU A 120 -7.28 -21.80 2.74
CA LEU A 120 -5.92 -21.26 2.61
C LEU A 120 -5.94 -19.73 2.64
N SER A 121 -6.78 -19.11 1.82
CA SER A 121 -6.92 -17.65 1.74
C SER A 121 -7.48 -17.02 3.03
N PHE A 122 -8.36 -17.74 3.73
CA PHE A 122 -8.85 -17.35 5.06
C PHE A 122 -7.69 -17.30 6.06
N TRP A 123 -6.90 -18.37 6.18
CA TRP A 123 -5.78 -18.39 7.12
C TRP A 123 -4.66 -17.42 6.74
N LEU A 124 -4.46 -17.13 5.46
CA LEU A 124 -3.58 -16.05 5.02
C LEU A 124 -4.10 -14.68 5.46
N SER A 125 -5.40 -14.45 5.40
CA SER A 125 -6.02 -13.23 5.95
C SER A 125 -5.79 -13.10 7.46
N VAL A 126 -5.94 -14.19 8.21
CA VAL A 126 -5.65 -14.24 9.65
C VAL A 126 -4.16 -13.95 9.92
N ALA A 127 -3.26 -14.55 9.14
CA ALA A 127 -1.82 -14.35 9.26
C ALA A 127 -1.37 -12.91 8.91
N ALA A 128 -2.13 -12.19 8.09
CA ALA A 128 -1.86 -10.78 7.79
C ALA A 128 -2.12 -9.86 8.99
N VAL A 129 -3.05 -10.21 9.88
CA VAL A 129 -3.52 -9.34 10.97
C VAL A 129 -2.38 -8.92 11.91
N PRO A 130 -1.55 -9.84 12.47
CA PRO A 130 -0.43 -9.44 13.32
C PRO A 130 0.53 -8.48 12.61
N VAL A 131 0.81 -8.69 11.32
CA VAL A 131 1.71 -7.82 10.55
C VAL A 131 1.11 -6.42 10.43
N ILE A 132 -0.19 -6.31 10.11
CA ILE A 132 -0.90 -5.02 10.03
C ILE A 132 -0.95 -4.31 11.39
N LEU A 133 -1.15 -5.05 12.48
CA LEU A 133 -1.26 -4.45 13.82
C LEU A 133 0.10 -3.99 14.38
N LEU A 134 1.18 -4.67 13.99
CA LEU A 134 2.51 -4.43 14.55
C LEU A 134 3.40 -3.56 13.66
N TYR A 135 3.10 -3.40 12.36
CA TYR A 135 3.94 -2.60 11.47
C TYR A 135 4.19 -1.16 11.95
N PRO A 136 3.25 -0.43 12.60
CA PRO A 136 3.55 0.93 13.04
C PRO A 136 4.69 0.96 14.08
N GLY A 137 4.82 -0.11 14.87
CA GLY A 137 5.93 -0.30 15.79
C GLY A 137 7.29 -0.39 15.09
N ALA A 138 7.34 -0.84 13.84
CA ALA A 138 8.58 -0.95 13.07
C ALA A 138 9.29 0.40 12.91
N LYS A 139 8.55 1.52 12.85
CA LYS A 139 9.15 2.87 12.78
C LYS A 139 10.10 3.16 13.94
N ARG A 140 9.89 2.53 15.10
CA ARG A 140 10.69 2.77 16.31
C ARG A 140 11.90 1.86 16.43
N VAL A 141 11.90 0.70 15.77
CA VAL A 141 12.90 -0.36 16.04
C VAL A 141 13.60 -0.88 14.79
N PHE A 142 13.04 -0.66 13.60
CA PHE A 142 13.53 -1.23 12.36
C PHE A 142 13.96 -0.12 11.40
N PRO A 143 15.18 -0.17 10.81
CA PRO A 143 15.69 0.92 9.99
C PRO A 143 14.88 1.19 8.70
N ILE A 144 14.21 0.16 8.17
CA ILE A 144 13.44 0.23 6.92
C ILE A 144 12.00 -0.22 7.19
N PRO A 145 11.18 0.52 7.96
CA PRO A 145 9.81 0.10 8.30
C PRO A 145 8.94 -0.11 7.06
N GLN A 146 9.27 0.54 5.94
CA GLN A 146 8.67 0.34 4.63
C GLN A 146 8.76 -1.12 4.16
N LEU A 147 9.79 -1.87 4.52
CA LEU A 147 9.87 -3.30 4.20
C LEU A 147 8.77 -4.10 4.93
N VAL A 148 8.51 -3.78 6.20
CA VAL A 148 7.44 -4.41 6.98
C VAL A 148 6.07 -4.07 6.39
N LEU A 149 5.88 -2.81 5.97
CA LEU A 149 4.69 -2.40 5.24
C LEU A 149 4.53 -3.16 3.91
N SER A 150 5.60 -3.27 3.12
CA SER A 150 5.61 -4.04 1.88
C SER A 150 5.24 -5.51 2.10
N ILE A 151 5.71 -6.14 3.17
CA ILE A 151 5.33 -7.51 3.53
C ILE A 151 3.83 -7.57 3.87
N ALA A 152 3.30 -6.60 4.63
CA ALA A 152 1.87 -6.51 4.91
C ALA A 152 1.04 -6.42 3.63
N TRP A 153 1.50 -5.63 2.65
CA TRP A 153 0.84 -5.48 1.34
C TRP A 153 0.99 -6.74 0.48
N GLY A 154 2.09 -7.48 0.63
CA GLY A 154 2.31 -8.77 -0.01
C GLY A 154 1.20 -9.78 0.32
N PHE A 155 0.58 -9.72 1.50
CA PHE A 155 -0.58 -10.58 1.80
C PHE A 155 -1.74 -10.36 0.83
N ALA A 156 -1.92 -9.15 0.27
CA ALA A 156 -2.95 -8.89 -0.73
C ALA A 156 -2.78 -9.79 -1.97
N VAL A 157 -1.53 -10.06 -2.36
CA VAL A 157 -1.21 -11.02 -3.44
C VAL A 157 -1.50 -12.45 -3.00
N LEU A 158 -0.98 -12.88 -1.84
CA LEU A 158 -1.13 -14.26 -1.38
C LEU A 158 -2.60 -14.65 -1.21
N ILE A 159 -3.39 -13.78 -0.57
CA ILE A 159 -4.82 -14.00 -0.32
C ILE A 159 -5.57 -14.06 -1.65
N SER A 160 -5.37 -13.07 -2.54
CA SER A 160 -6.15 -12.95 -3.78
C SER A 160 -5.80 -14.03 -4.81
N TRP A 161 -4.52 -14.42 -4.90
CA TRP A 161 -4.08 -15.50 -5.78
C TRP A 161 -4.64 -16.84 -5.30
N SER A 162 -4.41 -17.17 -4.01
CA SER A 162 -4.88 -18.43 -3.43
C SER A 162 -6.41 -18.51 -3.41
N ALA A 163 -7.13 -17.39 -3.43
CA ALA A 163 -8.59 -17.36 -3.48
C ALA A 163 -9.12 -18.06 -4.75
N VAL A 164 -8.33 -18.02 -5.83
CA VAL A 164 -8.63 -18.67 -7.11
C VAL A 164 -7.98 -20.05 -7.19
N THR A 165 -6.69 -20.17 -6.87
CA THR A 165 -5.92 -21.40 -7.16
C THR A 165 -5.86 -22.40 -6.02
N GLN A 166 -6.32 -22.02 -4.81
CA GLN A 166 -6.20 -22.78 -3.56
C GLN A 166 -4.77 -23.25 -3.23
N THR A 167 -3.76 -22.64 -3.83
CA THR A 167 -2.34 -23.01 -3.73
C THR A 167 -1.47 -21.77 -3.82
N ILE A 168 -0.24 -21.85 -3.29
CA ILE A 168 0.80 -20.86 -3.51
C ILE A 168 1.86 -21.50 -4.39
N SER A 169 2.05 -20.96 -5.58
CA SER A 169 2.98 -21.50 -6.58
C SER A 169 4.05 -20.47 -6.93
N GLN A 170 4.99 -20.85 -7.80
CA GLN A 170 6.07 -19.95 -8.22
C GLN A 170 5.56 -18.62 -8.80
N PRO A 171 4.54 -18.57 -9.69
CA PRO A 171 3.94 -17.31 -10.13
C PRO A 171 3.47 -16.41 -8.99
N THR A 172 2.88 -16.99 -7.93
CA THR A 172 2.45 -16.24 -6.75
C THR A 172 3.62 -15.55 -6.07
N TRP A 173 4.75 -16.26 -5.89
CA TRP A 173 5.94 -15.70 -5.27
C TRP A 173 6.63 -14.62 -6.11
N LEU A 174 6.64 -14.76 -7.43
CA LEU A 174 7.16 -13.73 -8.32
C LEU A 174 6.33 -12.44 -8.22
N LEU A 175 5.00 -12.56 -8.24
CA LEU A 175 4.10 -11.41 -8.09
C LEU A 175 4.21 -10.78 -6.69
N TRP A 176 4.34 -11.60 -5.65
CA TRP A 176 4.55 -11.16 -4.27
C TRP A 176 5.86 -10.38 -4.13
N GLY A 177 6.96 -10.91 -4.67
CA GLY A 177 8.26 -10.23 -4.68
C GLY A 177 8.22 -8.92 -5.46
N ALA A 178 7.58 -8.92 -6.64
CA ALA A 178 7.38 -7.70 -7.42
C ALA A 178 6.59 -6.65 -6.63
N THR A 179 5.55 -7.07 -5.91
CA THR A 179 4.74 -6.18 -5.07
C THR A 179 5.55 -5.60 -3.92
N ILE A 180 6.42 -6.39 -3.29
CA ILE A 180 7.27 -5.89 -2.20
C ILE A 180 8.26 -4.84 -2.69
N LEU A 181 8.94 -5.13 -3.80
CA LEU A 181 9.91 -4.20 -4.38
C LEU A 181 9.23 -2.94 -4.88
N TRP A 182 8.07 -3.08 -5.53
CA TRP A 182 7.30 -1.92 -6.00
C TRP A 182 6.88 -1.04 -4.82
N THR A 183 6.37 -1.65 -3.75
CA THR A 183 5.96 -0.97 -2.51
C THR A 183 7.14 -0.29 -1.83
N LEU A 184 8.29 -0.96 -1.74
CA LEU A 184 9.52 -0.32 -1.24
C LEU A 184 9.91 0.88 -2.09
N GLY A 185 9.81 0.80 -3.41
CA GLY A 185 10.11 1.88 -4.33
C GLY A 185 9.24 3.11 -4.07
N PHE A 186 7.93 3.00 -4.30
CA PHE A 186 7.04 4.17 -4.19
C PHE A 186 6.86 4.65 -2.74
N ASP A 187 6.93 3.78 -1.75
CA ASP A 187 6.74 4.20 -0.35
C ASP A 187 8.01 4.83 0.21
N THR A 188 9.19 4.46 -0.29
CA THR A 188 10.42 5.22 -0.03
C THR A 188 10.37 6.59 -0.70
N VAL A 189 9.87 6.70 -1.94
CA VAL A 189 9.61 8.00 -2.59
C VAL A 189 8.70 8.85 -1.70
N TYR A 190 7.62 8.27 -1.19
CA TYR A 190 6.67 8.99 -0.33
C TYR A 190 7.33 9.43 0.98
N ALA A 191 8.13 8.57 1.62
CA ALA A 191 8.85 8.89 2.85
C ALA A 191 9.91 10.00 2.68
N MET A 192 10.34 10.32 1.46
CA MET A 192 11.25 11.44 1.22
C MET A 192 10.64 12.79 1.60
N SER A 193 9.30 12.93 1.57
CA SER A 193 8.63 14.19 1.96
C SER A 193 8.78 14.49 3.45
N ASP A 194 8.91 13.44 4.27
CA ASP A 194 8.87 13.54 5.73
C ASP A 194 10.27 13.33 6.35
N LYS A 195 11.33 13.22 5.52
CA LYS A 195 12.69 12.86 5.94
C LYS A 195 13.27 13.77 7.04
N GLU A 196 13.01 15.07 6.97
CA GLU A 196 13.51 16.04 7.95
C GLU A 196 12.76 15.94 9.28
N ASP A 197 11.44 15.82 9.23
CA ASP A 197 10.59 15.62 10.39
C ASP A 197 10.96 14.30 11.09
N ASP A 198 11.07 13.20 10.33
CA ASP A 198 11.46 11.88 10.84
C ASP A 198 12.80 11.93 11.60
N ARG A 199 13.77 12.67 11.06
CA ARG A 199 15.09 12.88 11.70
C ARG A 199 14.95 13.63 13.02
N ARG A 200 14.14 14.69 13.05
CA ARG A 200 13.91 15.52 14.24
C ARG A 200 13.28 14.72 15.37
N ILE A 201 12.31 13.88 15.06
CA ILE A 201 11.57 13.08 16.05
C ILE A 201 12.25 11.74 16.39
N GLY A 202 13.29 11.36 15.64
CA GLY A 202 14.07 10.14 15.88
C GLY A 202 13.33 8.86 15.49
N VAL A 203 12.45 8.90 14.50
CA VAL A 203 11.81 7.69 13.92
C VAL A 203 12.60 7.21 12.71
N ASN A 204 12.55 5.90 12.46
CA ASN A 204 13.21 5.29 11.31
C ASN A 204 12.31 5.42 10.06
N SER A 205 12.96 5.61 8.91
CA SER A 205 12.33 5.48 7.60
C SER A 205 13.38 5.05 6.57
N SER A 206 12.95 4.40 5.50
CA SER A 206 13.83 4.01 4.40
C SER A 206 14.52 5.22 3.77
N ALA A 207 13.83 6.37 3.69
CA ALA A 207 14.39 7.64 3.23
C ALA A 207 15.56 8.12 4.10
N LEU A 208 15.48 7.91 5.42
CA LEU A 208 16.59 8.19 6.34
C LEU A 208 17.69 7.15 6.26
N PHE A 209 17.34 5.86 6.23
CA PHE A 209 18.29 4.77 6.18
C PHE A 209 19.18 4.82 4.93
N PHE A 210 18.58 5.03 3.76
CA PHE A 210 19.33 5.14 2.51
C PHE A 210 20.00 6.51 2.33
N GLY A 211 19.55 7.54 3.05
CA GLY A 211 20.17 8.87 3.04
C GLY A 211 20.26 9.43 1.63
N ASP A 212 21.48 9.71 1.18
CA ASP A 212 21.76 10.27 -0.16
C ASP A 212 21.69 9.19 -1.27
N TYR A 213 21.72 7.91 -0.89
CA TYR A 213 21.53 6.78 -1.80
C TYR A 213 20.06 6.43 -2.03
N ALA A 214 19.11 7.13 -1.41
CA ALA A 214 17.68 6.84 -1.57
C ALA A 214 17.22 6.80 -3.05
N PRO A 215 17.61 7.73 -3.94
CA PRO A 215 17.26 7.65 -5.36
C PRO A 215 17.81 6.38 -6.05
N VAL A 216 19.00 5.93 -5.65
CA VAL A 216 19.61 4.70 -6.19
C VAL A 216 18.87 3.47 -5.69
N ALA A 217 18.56 3.40 -4.40
CA ALA A 217 17.80 2.30 -3.81
C ALA A 217 16.40 2.19 -4.45
N ILE A 218 15.68 3.30 -4.61
CA ILE A 218 14.39 3.35 -5.29
C ILE A 218 14.50 2.81 -6.72
N GLY A 219 15.52 3.24 -7.48
CA GLY A 219 15.76 2.74 -8.84
C GLY A 219 16.02 1.23 -8.88
N ILE A 220 16.76 0.69 -7.92
CA ILE A 220 17.00 -0.76 -7.79
C ILE A 220 15.69 -1.50 -7.49
N PHE A 221 14.84 -0.97 -6.60
CA PHE A 221 13.55 -1.57 -6.28
C PHE A 221 12.61 -1.60 -7.49
N PHE A 222 12.53 -0.52 -8.26
CA PHE A 222 11.75 -0.52 -9.50
C PHE A 222 12.34 -1.44 -10.56
N ALA A 223 13.68 -1.48 -10.73
CA ALA A 223 14.31 -2.44 -11.63
C ALA A 223 13.99 -3.89 -11.26
N GLY A 224 14.08 -4.24 -9.97
CA GLY A 224 13.71 -5.58 -9.50
C GLY A 224 12.22 -5.88 -9.69
N THR A 225 11.34 -4.89 -9.53
CA THR A 225 9.91 -5.02 -9.86
C THR A 225 9.72 -5.38 -11.33
N ILE A 226 10.37 -4.64 -12.24
CA ILE A 226 10.30 -4.90 -13.69
C ILE A 226 10.77 -6.31 -14.01
N LEU A 227 11.90 -6.73 -13.44
CA LEU A 227 12.47 -8.07 -13.68
C LEU A 227 11.54 -9.19 -13.21
N LEU A 228 10.97 -9.06 -12.00
CA LEU A 228 10.05 -10.07 -11.46
C LEU A 228 8.74 -10.13 -12.23
N LEU A 229 8.18 -8.98 -12.65
CA LEU A 229 6.99 -8.94 -13.50
C LEU A 229 7.26 -9.53 -14.89
N ALA A 230 8.41 -9.20 -15.51
CA ALA A 230 8.80 -9.78 -16.78
C ALA A 230 8.95 -11.31 -16.67
N TRP A 231 9.60 -11.80 -15.60
CA TRP A 231 9.73 -13.23 -15.37
C TRP A 231 8.38 -13.91 -15.15
N LEU A 232 7.50 -13.31 -14.35
CA LEU A 232 6.12 -13.77 -14.19
C LEU A 232 5.41 -13.89 -15.54
N GLY A 233 5.47 -12.84 -16.36
CA GLY A 233 4.85 -12.79 -17.68
C GLY A 233 5.35 -13.88 -18.63
N ILE A 234 6.63 -14.24 -18.56
CA ILE A 234 7.19 -15.37 -19.32
C ILE A 234 6.61 -16.70 -18.82
N ILE A 235 6.62 -16.94 -17.50
CA ILE A 235 6.20 -18.23 -16.93
C ILE A 235 4.71 -18.50 -17.20
N ILE A 236 3.86 -17.49 -17.10
CA ILE A 236 2.41 -17.65 -17.33
C ILE A 236 1.98 -17.29 -18.76
N ASN A 237 2.94 -17.17 -19.69
CA ASN A 237 2.71 -16.91 -21.12
C ASN A 237 1.79 -15.70 -21.40
N LEU A 238 2.07 -14.56 -20.78
CA LEU A 238 1.35 -13.31 -21.06
C LEU A 238 1.68 -12.78 -22.47
N GLN A 239 0.63 -12.46 -23.20
CA GLN A 239 0.65 -11.85 -24.54
C GLN A 239 1.06 -10.37 -24.54
N LEU A 240 1.25 -9.84 -25.75
CA LEU A 240 1.72 -8.47 -26.07
C LEU A 240 1.12 -7.33 -25.22
N PRO A 241 -0.19 -7.29 -24.87
CA PRO A 241 -0.75 -6.21 -24.06
C PRO A 241 -0.05 -6.02 -22.70
N PHE A 242 0.37 -7.12 -22.06
CA PHE A 242 1.13 -7.07 -20.81
C PHE A 242 2.50 -6.42 -21.03
N TRP A 243 3.24 -6.84 -22.06
CA TRP A 243 4.56 -6.32 -22.38
C TRP A 243 4.54 -4.83 -22.70
N ILE A 244 3.50 -4.35 -23.41
CA ILE A 244 3.28 -2.91 -23.65
C ILE A 244 3.06 -2.18 -22.32
N SER A 245 2.18 -2.69 -21.45
CA SER A 245 1.93 -2.07 -20.15
C SER A 245 3.17 -2.03 -19.25
N LEU A 246 4.00 -3.09 -19.29
CA LEU A 246 5.25 -3.17 -18.54
C LEU A 246 6.30 -2.20 -19.09
N ALA A 247 6.38 -2.03 -20.41
CA ALA A 247 7.25 -1.04 -21.03
C ALA A 247 6.84 0.39 -20.62
N LEU A 248 5.54 0.71 -20.63
CA LEU A 248 5.04 2.01 -20.16
C LEU A 248 5.35 2.24 -18.68
N ALA A 249 5.13 1.24 -17.83
CA ALA A 249 5.48 1.31 -16.41
C ALA A 249 6.99 1.53 -16.20
N SER A 250 7.82 0.83 -16.97
CA SER A 250 9.29 0.95 -16.91
C SER A 250 9.76 2.35 -17.28
N ILE A 251 9.18 2.96 -18.33
CA ILE A 251 9.48 4.35 -18.70
C ILE A 251 9.11 5.29 -17.54
N GLY A 252 7.94 5.12 -16.93
CA GLY A 252 7.50 5.91 -15.78
C GLY A 252 8.45 5.80 -14.58
N TRP A 253 8.86 4.59 -14.23
CA TRP A 253 9.79 4.36 -13.11
C TRP A 253 11.21 4.84 -13.38
N ILE A 254 11.71 4.70 -14.61
CA ILE A 254 13.01 5.26 -15.02
C ILE A 254 12.96 6.78 -14.90
N TRP A 255 11.90 7.41 -15.41
CA TRP A 255 11.71 8.86 -15.31
C TRP A 255 11.66 9.32 -13.84
N GLN A 256 10.89 8.65 -12.98
CA GLN A 256 10.87 8.96 -11.54
C GLN A 256 12.25 8.82 -10.91
N SER A 257 12.97 7.73 -11.22
CA SER A 257 14.31 7.46 -10.68
C SER A 257 15.34 8.50 -11.10
N LEU A 258 15.24 9.03 -12.33
CA LEU A 258 16.10 10.12 -12.81
C LEU A 258 15.75 11.44 -12.15
N ARG A 259 14.45 11.76 -12.05
CA ARG A 259 13.96 13.00 -11.45
C ARG A 259 14.30 13.11 -9.96
N LEU A 260 14.34 11.99 -9.24
CA LEU A 260 14.78 11.94 -7.84
C LEU A 260 16.25 12.31 -7.61
N ARG A 261 17.08 12.36 -8.67
CA ARG A 261 18.49 12.78 -8.59
C ARG A 261 18.66 14.29 -8.71
N GLU A 262 17.60 15.02 -9.01
CA GLU A 262 17.61 16.48 -9.06
C GLU A 262 17.82 17.05 -7.65
N GLN A 263 18.80 17.95 -7.49
CA GLN A 263 19.19 18.48 -6.17
C GLN A 263 18.11 19.37 -5.52
N ASN A 264 17.24 19.99 -6.32
CA ASN A 264 16.25 20.98 -5.86
C ASN A 264 14.80 20.51 -6.15
N LEU A 265 14.52 19.22 -5.97
CA LEU A 265 13.18 18.70 -6.18
C LEU A 265 12.22 19.24 -5.10
N PRO A 266 11.12 19.91 -5.45
CA PRO A 266 10.21 20.48 -4.47
C PRO A 266 9.45 19.37 -3.72
N ASN A 267 9.25 19.53 -2.41
CA ASN A 267 8.62 18.52 -1.54
C ASN A 267 7.29 17.94 -2.09
N PRO A 268 6.35 18.75 -2.66
CA PRO A 268 5.12 18.21 -3.26
C PRO A 268 5.32 17.22 -4.41
N ALA A 269 6.50 17.19 -5.05
CA ALA A 269 6.79 16.27 -6.14
C ALA A 269 6.82 14.80 -5.67
N TYR A 270 7.24 14.53 -4.43
CA TYR A 270 7.24 13.16 -3.88
C TYR A 270 5.82 12.59 -3.78
N GLY A 271 4.88 13.40 -3.30
CA GLY A 271 3.46 13.03 -3.27
C GLY A 271 2.88 12.81 -4.66
N GLU A 272 3.27 13.62 -5.65
CA GLU A 272 2.85 13.43 -7.04
C GLU A 272 3.40 12.13 -7.64
N MET A 273 4.68 11.81 -7.42
CA MET A 273 5.27 10.55 -7.87
C MET A 273 4.60 9.33 -7.23
N PHE A 274 4.22 9.42 -5.96
CA PHE A 274 3.40 8.39 -5.31
C PHE A 274 2.04 8.23 -6.01
N ARG A 275 1.33 9.32 -6.32
CA ARG A 275 0.06 9.28 -7.05
C ARG A 275 0.21 8.66 -8.44
N GLN A 276 1.29 8.97 -9.14
CA GLN A 276 1.58 8.37 -10.45
C GLN A 276 1.73 6.85 -10.38
N ASN A 277 2.27 6.31 -9.28
CA ASN A 277 2.34 4.86 -9.09
C ASN A 277 0.96 4.21 -9.03
N VAL A 278 -0.07 4.88 -8.51
CA VAL A 278 -1.46 4.40 -8.59
C VAL A 278 -1.86 4.16 -10.06
N TRP A 279 -1.59 5.12 -10.93
CA TRP A 279 -1.91 5.02 -12.35
C TRP A 279 -1.08 3.98 -13.08
N ILE A 280 0.24 3.93 -12.83
CA ILE A 280 1.12 2.87 -13.35
C ILE A 280 0.57 1.49 -12.94
N GLY A 281 0.10 1.36 -11.70
CA GLY A 281 -0.50 0.15 -11.19
C GLY A 281 -1.75 -0.29 -11.96
N PHE A 282 -2.62 0.66 -12.31
CA PHE A 282 -3.80 0.41 -13.15
C PHE A 282 -3.44 0.12 -14.62
N ILE A 283 -2.41 0.75 -15.17
CA ILE A 283 -1.91 0.46 -16.52
C ILE A 283 -1.44 -1.00 -16.60
N LEU A 284 -0.66 -1.45 -15.61
CA LEU A 284 -0.24 -2.85 -15.49
C LEU A 284 -1.43 -3.78 -15.32
N LEU A 285 -2.41 -3.44 -14.47
CA LEU A 285 -3.63 -4.24 -14.30
C LEU A 285 -4.37 -4.40 -15.63
N ALA A 286 -4.58 -3.32 -16.39
CA ALA A 286 -5.24 -3.37 -17.69
C ALA A 286 -4.47 -4.27 -18.67
N GLY A 287 -3.14 -4.14 -18.72
CA GLY A 287 -2.29 -5.00 -19.55
C GLY A 287 -2.39 -6.48 -19.14
N MET A 288 -2.39 -6.79 -17.84
CA MET A 288 -2.55 -8.15 -17.32
C MET A 288 -3.91 -8.74 -17.67
N ILE A 289 -5.00 -7.99 -17.49
CA ILE A 289 -6.36 -8.43 -17.82
C ILE A 289 -6.47 -8.74 -19.32
N VAL A 290 -6.13 -7.75 -20.16
CA VAL A 290 -6.26 -7.87 -21.62
C VAL A 290 -5.38 -9.01 -22.13
N SER A 291 -4.14 -9.10 -21.66
CA SER A 291 -3.21 -10.17 -22.01
C SER A 291 -3.76 -11.56 -21.64
N SER A 292 -4.28 -11.72 -20.42
CA SER A 292 -4.80 -13.00 -19.93
C SER A 292 -6.06 -13.49 -20.67
N LEU A 293 -6.79 -12.59 -21.35
CA LEU A 293 -7.93 -12.97 -22.19
C LEU A 293 -7.51 -13.61 -23.54
N TYR A 294 -6.26 -13.43 -23.94
CA TYR A 294 -5.67 -13.98 -25.16
C TYR A 294 -4.65 -15.10 -24.92
N SER A 295 -4.35 -15.42 -23.66
CA SER A 295 -3.43 -16.49 -23.25
C SER A 295 -4.11 -17.86 -23.15
#